data_AF-A0A1U7CN79-F1
#
_entry.id   AF-A0A1U7CN79-F1
#
_cell.length_a   1.000
_cell.length_b   1.000
_cell.length_c   1.000
_cell.angle_alpha   90.00
_cell.angle_beta   90.00
_cell.angle_gamma   90.00
#
_symmetry.space_group_name_H-M   'P 1'
#
loop_
_entity.id
_entity.type
_entity.pdbx_description
1 polymer ?
#
loop_
_entity_poly.entity_id
_entity_poly.type
_entity_poly.pdbx_seq_one_letter_code
_entity_poly.pdbx_strand_id
1 'polypeptide(L)'
;MRAVLAASLGARRLKQDDAAKVLLDAADWQADKTHWPYPVVSFPRREIDEKALHERATGPGMMADVRFDLALDQLIAGWIDEAKMNLRWIKDGGGPKHSFYRLALAELEELEATASPVASGR
;
A
#
# COMPACT_ATOMS: atom_id res chain seq x y z
N MET A 1 9.67 5.88 -8.97
CA MET A 1 8.85 4.72 -8.56
C MET A 1 7.76 5.04 -7.55
N ARG A 2 8.06 5.53 -6.34
CA ARG A 2 7.05 5.78 -5.28
C ARG A 2 5.86 6.65 -5.70
N ALA A 3 6.10 7.73 -6.46
CA ALA A 3 5.03 8.57 -7.00
C ALA A 3 4.11 7.82 -7.99
N VAL A 4 4.65 6.85 -8.73
CA VAL A 4 3.88 6.04 -9.68
C VAL A 4 2.98 5.05 -8.95
N LEU A 5 3.46 4.43 -7.88
CA LEU A 5 2.64 3.57 -7.02
C LEU A 5 1.49 4.36 -6.38
N ALA A 6 1.78 5.55 -5.83
CA ALA A 6 0.76 6.43 -5.27
C ALA A 6 -0.28 6.90 -6.32
N ALA A 7 0.17 7.23 -7.54
CA ALA A 7 -0.73 7.62 -8.62
C ALA A 7 -1.59 6.45 -9.12
N SER A 8 -0.99 5.26 -9.27
CA SER A 8 -1.69 4.03 -9.62
C SER A 8 -2.78 3.69 -8.60
N LEU A 9 -2.46 3.83 -7.31
CA LEU A 9 -3.42 3.68 -6.23
C LEU A 9 -4.58 4.67 -6.34
N GLY A 10 -4.28 5.96 -6.51
CA GLY A 10 -5.29 7.00 -6.67
C GLY A 10 -6.24 6.71 -7.83
N ALA A 11 -5.69 6.26 -8.95
CA ALA A 11 -6.47 5.83 -10.11
C ALA A 11 -7.39 4.64 -9.77
N ARG A 12 -6.91 3.60 -9.08
CA ARG A 12 -7.75 2.46 -8.64
C ARG A 12 -8.87 2.88 -7.70
N ARG A 13 -8.61 3.78 -6.74
CA ARG A 13 -9.65 4.32 -5.85
C ARG A 13 -10.76 5.04 -6.62
N LEU A 14 -10.41 5.69 -7.73
CA LEU A 14 -11.34 6.35 -8.64
C LEU A 14 -11.94 5.41 -9.70
N LYS A 15 -11.72 4.09 -9.60
CA LYS A 15 -12.13 3.06 -10.58
C LYS A 15 -11.58 3.31 -11.99
N GLN A 16 -10.42 3.95 -12.09
CA GLN A 16 -9.69 4.22 -13.33
C GLN A 16 -8.61 3.15 -13.54
N ASP A 17 -9.03 1.89 -13.64
CA ASP A 17 -8.12 0.74 -13.66
C ASP A 17 -7.16 0.75 -14.86
N ASP A 18 -7.60 1.24 -16.02
CA ASP A 18 -6.75 1.40 -17.20
C ASP A 18 -5.63 2.43 -16.97
N ALA A 19 -5.94 3.55 -16.30
CA ALA A 19 -4.93 4.56 -15.97
C ALA A 19 -3.92 4.01 -14.95
N ALA A 20 -4.39 3.26 -13.96
CA ALA A 20 -3.52 2.56 -13.02
C ALA A 20 -2.60 1.56 -13.72
N LYS A 21 -3.14 0.81 -14.69
CA LYS A 21 -2.37 -0.14 -15.51
C LYS A 21 -1.28 0.56 -16.31
N VAL A 22 -1.59 1.66 -17.01
CA VAL A 22 -0.61 2.43 -17.79
C VAL A 22 0.53 2.94 -16.91
N LEU A 23 0.21 3.44 -15.71
CA LEU A 23 1.20 3.89 -14.74
C LEU A 23 2.12 2.75 -14.32
N LEU A 24 1.56 1.58 -14.00
CA LEU A 24 2.33 0.40 -13.61
C LEU A 24 3.15 -0.20 -14.77
N ASP A 25 2.65 -0.14 -16.01
CA ASP A 25 3.37 -0.58 -17.21
C ASP A 25 4.59 0.33 -17.48
N ALA A 26 4.43 1.65 -17.33
CA ALA A 26 5.53 2.60 -17.45
C ALA A 26 6.58 2.41 -16.35
N ALA A 27 6.14 2.14 -15.12
CA ALA A 27 7.02 1.78 -14.01
C ALA A 27 7.80 0.49 -14.29
N ASP A 28 7.14 -0.57 -14.77
CA ASP A 28 7.80 -1.85 -15.09
C ASP A 28 8.88 -1.68 -16.16
N TRP A 29 8.57 -0.94 -17.24
CA TRP A 29 9.52 -0.66 -18.32
C TRP A 29 10.80 0.00 -17.80
N GLN A 30 10.66 0.94 -16.86
CA GLN A 30 11.77 1.76 -16.35
C GLN A 30 12.52 1.11 -15.18
N ALA A 31 12.02 0.01 -14.62
CA ALA A 31 12.56 -0.56 -13.40
C ALA A 31 13.81 -1.41 -13.66
N ASP A 32 14.79 -1.29 -12.75
CA ASP A 32 15.77 -2.36 -12.55
C ASP A 32 15.08 -3.52 -11.84
N LYS A 33 14.85 -4.60 -12.58
CA LYS A 33 14.09 -5.77 -12.11
C LYS A 33 14.82 -6.60 -11.05
N THR A 34 16.11 -6.33 -10.82
CA THR A 34 16.95 -7.09 -9.90
C THR A 34 17.05 -6.47 -8.51
N HIS A 35 16.54 -5.26 -8.31
CA HIS A 35 16.67 -4.51 -7.06
C HIS A 35 15.34 -4.00 -6.51
N TRP A 36 15.34 -3.70 -5.21
CA TRP A 36 14.26 -2.91 -4.61
C TRP A 36 14.18 -1.55 -5.30
N PRO A 37 12.99 -1.03 -5.66
CA PRO A 37 11.65 -1.47 -5.27
C PRO A 37 10.88 -2.27 -6.35
N TYR A 38 11.53 -3.07 -7.21
CA TYR A 38 10.77 -3.77 -8.27
C TYR A 38 9.68 -4.74 -7.77
N PRO A 39 9.87 -5.53 -6.69
CA PRO A 39 8.83 -6.42 -6.18
C PRO A 39 7.52 -5.71 -5.83
N VAL A 40 7.57 -4.45 -5.38
CA VAL A 40 6.37 -3.65 -5.07
C VAL A 40 5.65 -3.11 -6.31
N VAL A 41 6.26 -3.23 -7.49
CA VAL A 41 5.59 -2.98 -8.79
C VAL A 41 4.91 -4.26 -9.29
N SER A 42 5.56 -5.42 -9.15
CA SER A 42 5.02 -6.70 -9.58
C SER A 42 3.77 -7.15 -8.81
N PHE A 43 3.68 -6.84 -7.51
CA PHE A 43 2.52 -7.20 -6.69
C PHE A 43 1.20 -6.54 -7.15
N PRO A 44 1.08 -5.20 -7.29
CA PRO A 44 -0.16 -4.58 -7.76
C PRO A 44 -0.50 -4.99 -9.20
N ARG A 45 0.49 -5.45 -9.99
CA ARG A 45 0.31 -6.05 -11.32
C ARG A 45 -0.17 -7.52 -11.28
N ARG A 46 -0.29 -8.12 -10.11
CA ARG A 46 -0.64 -9.53 -9.87
C ARG A 46 0.37 -10.54 -10.44
N GLU A 47 1.60 -10.12 -10.65
CA GLU A 47 2.69 -10.99 -11.12
C GLU A 47 3.30 -11.82 -9.99
N ILE A 48 3.19 -11.32 -8.76
CA ILE A 48 3.51 -12.04 -7.52
C ILE A 48 2.35 -11.93 -6.54
N ASP A 49 2.25 -12.92 -5.66
CA ASP A 49 1.30 -12.90 -4.55
C ASP A 49 1.89 -12.22 -3.29
N GLU A 50 1.07 -12.07 -2.26
CA GLU A 50 1.45 -11.50 -0.97
C GLU A 50 2.62 -12.26 -0.33
N LYS A 51 2.61 -13.60 -0.41
CA LYS A 51 3.67 -14.45 0.17
C LYS A 51 5.01 -14.16 -0.49
N ALA A 52 5.06 -14.16 -1.81
CA ALA A 52 6.27 -13.87 -2.58
C ALA A 52 6.75 -12.42 -2.39
N LEU A 53 5.84 -11.46 -2.20
CA LEU A 53 6.21 -10.10 -1.85
C LEU A 53 6.86 -10.05 -0.45
N HIS A 54 6.28 -10.72 0.54
CA HIS A 54 6.81 -10.80 1.90
C HIS A 54 8.19 -11.45 1.97
N GLU A 55 8.41 -12.57 1.27
CA GLU A 55 9.69 -13.29 1.26
C GLU A 55 10.85 -12.44 0.70
N ARG A 56 10.55 -11.42 -0.12
CA ARG A 56 11.55 -10.51 -0.71
C ARG A 56 11.91 -9.31 0.18
N ALA A 57 11.14 -9.06 1.25
CA ALA A 57 11.41 -7.97 2.17
C ALA A 57 12.42 -8.38 3.25
N THR A 58 13.71 -8.21 2.97
CA THR A 58 14.81 -8.64 3.86
C THR A 58 15.19 -7.63 4.94
N GLY A 59 14.61 -6.43 4.93
CA GLY A 59 14.90 -5.36 5.89
C GLY A 59 13.66 -4.60 6.36
N PRO A 60 13.74 -3.86 7.48
CA PRO A 60 12.59 -3.19 8.09
C PRO A 60 11.94 -2.14 7.17
N GLY A 61 12.75 -1.41 6.38
CA GLY A 61 12.22 -0.47 5.39
C GLY A 61 11.48 -1.17 4.25
N MET A 62 11.99 -2.31 3.76
CA MET A 62 11.31 -3.10 2.74
C MET A 62 10.00 -3.68 3.29
N MET A 63 10.00 -4.15 4.54
CA MET A 63 8.79 -4.66 5.19
C MET A 63 7.73 -3.56 5.37
N ALA A 64 8.15 -2.34 5.68
CA ALA A 64 7.23 -1.20 5.75
C ALA A 64 6.61 -0.87 4.39
N ASP A 65 7.38 -0.91 3.30
CA ASP A 65 6.85 -0.78 1.94
C ASP A 65 5.85 -1.94 1.62
N VAL A 66 6.20 -3.21 1.90
CA VAL A 66 5.29 -4.37 1.69
C VAL A 66 3.97 -4.21 2.45
N ARG A 67 4.05 -3.91 3.75
CA ARG A 67 2.87 -3.72 4.60
C ARG A 67 2.00 -2.59 4.07
N PHE A 68 2.61 -1.55 3.52
CA PHE A 68 1.86 -0.43 2.96
C PHE A 68 1.12 -0.85 1.69
N ASP A 69 1.79 -1.52 0.75
CA ASP A 69 1.15 -2.00 -0.48
C ASP A 69 0.02 -3.01 -0.22
N LEU A 70 0.19 -3.89 0.77
CA LEU A 70 -0.87 -4.82 1.20
C LEU A 70 -2.07 -4.09 1.77
N ALA A 71 -1.86 -3.12 2.68
CA ALA A 71 -2.95 -2.34 3.23
C ALA A 71 -3.76 -1.65 2.14
N LEU A 72 -3.09 -1.11 1.13
CA LEU A 72 -3.74 -0.42 0.03
C LEU A 72 -4.57 -1.35 -0.87
N ASP A 73 -4.02 -2.51 -1.22
CA ASP A 73 -4.73 -3.51 -2.02
C ASP A 73 -5.97 -4.01 -1.27
N GLN A 74 -5.84 -4.24 0.03
CA GLN A 74 -6.91 -4.63 0.94
C GLN A 74 -7.99 -3.56 1.04
N LEU A 75 -7.63 -2.28 1.13
CA LEU A 75 -8.60 -1.17 1.11
C LEU A 75 -9.40 -1.13 -0.18
N ILE A 76 -8.76 -1.32 -1.34
CA ILE A 76 -9.46 -1.39 -2.63
C ILE A 76 -10.42 -2.59 -2.66
N ALA A 77 -10.00 -3.73 -2.10
CA ALA A 77 -10.81 -4.95 -2.01
C ALA A 77 -11.92 -4.89 -0.93
N GLY A 78 -11.93 -3.85 -0.09
CA GLY A 78 -12.87 -3.72 1.03
C GLY A 78 -12.50 -4.56 2.27
N TRP A 79 -11.29 -5.10 2.35
CA TRP A 79 -10.77 -5.88 3.48
C TRP A 79 -10.18 -4.95 4.55
N ILE A 80 -11.09 -4.26 5.26
CA ILE A 80 -10.74 -3.13 6.12
C ILE A 80 -9.91 -3.54 7.34
N ASP A 81 -10.20 -4.70 7.95
CA ASP A 81 -9.52 -5.12 9.18
C ASP A 81 -8.08 -5.54 8.91
N GLU A 82 -7.84 -6.25 7.81
CA GLU A 82 -6.52 -6.62 7.33
C GLU A 82 -5.69 -5.38 6.98
N ALA A 83 -6.32 -4.40 6.31
CA ALA A 83 -5.66 -3.13 6.01
C ALA A 83 -5.23 -2.39 7.28
N LYS A 84 -6.12 -2.31 8.29
CA LYS A 84 -5.80 -1.70 9.58
C LYS A 84 -4.65 -2.40 10.28
N MET A 85 -4.61 -3.73 10.26
CA MET A 85 -3.53 -4.50 10.87
C MET A 85 -2.16 -4.14 10.25
N ASN A 86 -2.11 -4.04 8.93
CA ASN A 86 -0.89 -3.66 8.21
C ASN A 86 -0.47 -2.21 8.49
N LEU A 87 -1.41 -1.26 8.52
CA LEU A 87 -1.13 0.15 8.82
C LEU A 87 -0.67 0.37 10.25
N ARG A 88 -1.28 -0.33 11.23
CA ARG A 88 -0.85 -0.30 12.63
C ARG A 88 0.57 -0.83 12.81
N TRP A 89 0.92 -1.90 12.10
CA TRP A 89 2.30 -2.40 12.13
C TRP A 89 3.31 -1.34 11.71
N ILE A 90 3.00 -0.55 10.66
CA ILE A 90 3.86 0.56 10.20
C ILE A 90 3.96 1.65 11.25
N LYS A 91 2.83 2.03 11.88
CA LYS A 91 2.78 3.00 12.98
C LYS A 91 3.67 2.58 14.15
N ASP A 92 3.58 1.32 14.54
CA ASP A 92 4.21 0.81 15.77
C ASP A 92 5.70 0.47 15.57
N GLY A 93 6.11 0.03 14.37
CA GLY A 93 7.46 -0.50 14.13
C GLY A 93 8.12 -0.12 12.80
N GLY A 94 7.41 0.50 11.86
CA GLY A 94 7.93 0.84 10.52
C GLY A 94 8.91 2.02 10.47
N GLY A 95 8.92 2.84 11.53
CA GLY A 95 9.86 3.94 11.72
C GLY A 95 9.43 5.25 11.03
N PRO A 96 9.47 6.40 11.73
CA PRO A 96 8.94 7.67 11.23
C PRO A 96 9.70 8.29 10.05
N LYS A 97 10.91 7.75 9.75
CA LYS A 97 11.71 8.15 8.58
C LYS A 97 11.29 7.42 7.30
N HIS A 98 10.41 6.44 7.38
CA HIS A 98 9.93 5.70 6.23
C HIS A 98 9.08 6.60 5.33
N SER A 99 9.27 6.52 4.01
CA SER A 99 8.64 7.45 3.06
C SER A 99 7.12 7.40 3.06
N PHE A 100 6.52 6.25 3.38
CA PHE A 100 5.07 6.08 3.47
C PHE A 100 4.51 6.21 4.88
N TYR A 101 5.33 6.47 5.90
CA TYR A 101 4.89 6.51 7.30
C TYR A 101 3.74 7.50 7.52
N ARG A 102 3.87 8.74 7.04
CA ARG A 102 2.83 9.76 7.20
C ARG A 102 1.54 9.42 6.46
N LEU A 103 1.65 8.79 5.29
CA LEU A 103 0.48 8.36 4.53
C LEU A 103 -0.22 7.21 5.24
N ALA A 104 0.53 6.22 5.74
CA ALA A 104 -0.03 5.12 6.52
C ALA A 104 -0.76 5.60 7.78
N LEU A 105 -0.25 6.63 8.46
CA LEU A 105 -0.94 7.24 9.60
C LEU A 105 -2.24 7.93 9.21
N ALA A 106 -2.24 8.71 8.12
CA ALA A 106 -3.45 9.39 7.64
C ALA A 106 -4.55 8.41 7.26
N GLU A 107 -4.19 7.34 6.53
CA GLU A 107 -5.12 6.26 6.17
C GLU A 107 -5.67 5.55 7.41
N LEU A 108 -4.80 5.24 8.39
CA LEU A 108 -5.24 4.60 9.62
C LEU A 108 -6.20 5.50 10.42
N GLU A 109 -5.90 6.80 10.51
CA GLU A 109 -6.75 7.79 11.18
C GLU A 109 -8.14 7.86 10.53
N GLU A 110 -8.23 7.92 9.21
CA GLU A 110 -9.50 7.94 8.47
C GLU A 110 -10.34 6.68 8.73
N LEU A 111 -9.70 5.50 8.72
CA LEU A 111 -10.36 4.22 8.99
C LEU A 111 -10.81 4.06 10.44
N GLU A 112 -10.10 4.67 11.39
CA GLU A 112 -10.46 4.66 12.82
C GLU A 112 -11.56 5.69 13.12
N ALA A 113 -11.56 6.85 12.45
CA ALA A 113 -12.60 7.86 12.56
C ALA A 113 -13.95 7.34 11.99
N THR A 114 -13.91 6.65 10.85
CA THR A 114 -15.12 6.10 10.20
C THR A 114 -15.70 4.89 10.97
N ALA A 115 -14.89 4.21 11.77
CA ALA A 115 -15.31 3.08 12.60
C ALA A 115 -15.91 3.48 13.95
N SER A 116 -15.78 4.76 14.36
CA SER A 116 -16.51 5.28 15.52
C SER A 116 -17.93 5.64 15.08
N PRO A 117 -18.97 4.93 15.54
CA PRO A 117 -20.32 5.45 15.39
C PRO A 117 -20.35 6.73 16.23
N VAL A 118 -20.66 7.85 15.59
CA VAL A 118 -21.19 8.99 16.31
C VAL A 118 -22.43 8.48 17.05
N ALA A 119 -22.26 8.18 18.34
CA ALA A 119 -23.35 8.08 19.28
C ALA A 119 -23.93 9.49 19.46
N SER A 120 -24.60 10.00 18.43
CA SER A 120 -25.52 11.12 18.59
C SER A 120 -26.82 10.51 19.09
N GLY A 121 -26.95 10.59 20.41
CA GLY A 121 -28.14 10.27 21.14
C GLY A 121 -29.37 11.01 20.63
N ARG A 122 -30.48 10.35 20.93
CA ARG A 122 -31.87 10.79 20.87
C ARG A 122 -32.10 12.19 21.43
#